data_AF-A0A1I1JAU7-F1
#
_entry.id   AF-A0A1I1JAU7-F1
#
_cell.length_a   1.000
_cell.length_b   1.000
_cell.length_c   1.000
_cell.angle_alpha   90.00
_cell.angle_beta   90.00
_cell.angle_gamma   90.00
#
_symmetry.space_group_name_H-M   'P 1'
#
loop_
_entity.id
_entity.type
_entity.pdbx_description
1 polymer ?
#
loop_
_entity_poly.entity_id
_entity_poly.type
_entity_poly.pdbx_seq_one_letter_code
_entity_poly.pdbx_strand_id
1 'polypeptide(L)'
;MLLEGGLDWKTIALSPRDMDFIEAKNAAARDIALAFGVPPMLLGIPGDNTYANLAEANPALWRQTLIPLVVRVAEELSNWLSPAFGGAVVKPDFDGVEALAEDRAALWARVGGAEFLSDAEKRAMLGV
;
A
#
# COMPACT_ATOMS: atom_id res chain seq x y z
N MET A 1 -46.71 17.19 2.93
CA MET A 1 -47.12 16.68 1.61
C MET A 1 -48.55 16.17 1.77
N LEU A 2 -49.55 16.83 1.16
CA LEU A 2 -50.95 16.42 1.27
C LEU A 2 -51.30 15.58 0.03
N LEU A 3 -51.67 14.32 0.24
CA LEU A 3 -52.09 13.39 -0.80
C LEU A 3 -53.58 13.13 -0.60
N GLU A 4 -54.45 13.73 -1.44
CA GLU A 4 -55.88 13.41 -1.48
C GLU A 4 -56.19 12.53 -2.71
N GLY A 5 -57.21 11.67 -2.59
CA GLY A 5 -57.71 10.86 -3.71
C GLY A 5 -57.12 9.44 -3.83
N GLY A 6 -56.76 8.78 -2.71
CA GLY A 6 -56.35 7.37 -2.72
C GLY A 6 -54.93 7.10 -3.21
N LEU A 7 -54.09 8.14 -3.30
CA LEU A 7 -52.69 8.01 -3.68
C LEU A 7 -51.81 7.70 -2.46
N ASP A 8 -51.22 6.51 -2.48
CA ASP A 8 -50.31 6.00 -1.46
C ASP A 8 -48.85 6.36 -1.82
N TRP A 9 -48.13 7.01 -0.90
CA TRP A 9 -46.71 7.28 -1.07
C TRP A 9 -45.90 6.09 -0.56
N LYS A 10 -45.36 5.30 -1.49
CA LYS A 10 -44.40 4.25 -1.15
C LYS A 10 -42.98 4.79 -1.23
N THR A 11 -42.34 4.91 -0.08
CA THR A 11 -40.88 5.06 0.00
C THR A 11 -40.22 3.88 -0.68
N ILE A 12 -39.45 4.14 -1.74
CA ILE A 12 -38.54 3.17 -2.34
C ILE A 12 -37.37 3.00 -1.37
N ALA A 13 -37.55 2.16 -0.35
CA ALA A 13 -36.44 1.64 0.43
C ALA A 13 -35.72 0.60 -0.41
N LEU A 14 -34.39 0.47 -0.25
CA LEU A 14 -33.64 -0.63 -0.88
C LEU A 14 -34.30 -1.96 -0.50
N SER A 15 -34.55 -2.80 -1.50
CA SER A 15 -35.07 -4.14 -1.23
C SER A 15 -33.96 -5.00 -0.61
N PRO A 16 -34.30 -6.01 0.22
CA PRO A 16 -33.31 -6.97 0.74
C PRO A 16 -32.40 -7.57 -0.34
N ARG A 17 -32.96 -7.82 -1.54
CA ARG A 17 -32.23 -8.34 -2.69
C ARG A 17 -31.17 -7.37 -3.23
N ASP A 18 -31.44 -6.07 -3.21
CA ASP A 18 -30.49 -5.05 -3.65
C ASP A 18 -29.34 -4.91 -2.66
N MET A 19 -29.61 -5.07 -1.36
CA MET A 19 -28.58 -5.09 -0.31
C MET A 19 -27.66 -6.31 -0.45
N ASP A 20 -28.21 -7.51 -0.70
CA ASP A 20 -27.41 -8.72 -0.92
C ASP A 20 -26.45 -8.57 -2.10
N PHE A 21 -26.88 -7.88 -3.17
CA PHE A 21 -26.04 -7.61 -4.33
C PHE A 21 -24.90 -6.62 -4.01
N ILE A 22 -25.17 -5.58 -3.21
CA ILE A 22 -24.15 -4.62 -2.77
C ILE A 22 -23.08 -5.32 -1.92
N GLU A 23 -23.49 -6.18 -0.99
CA GLU A 23 -22.55 -6.95 -0.16
C GLU A 23 -21.70 -7.90 -0.99
N ALA A 24 -22.31 -8.64 -1.93
CA ALA A 24 -21.57 -9.51 -2.86
C ALA A 24 -20.56 -8.71 -3.71
N LYS A 25 -20.93 -7.53 -4.19
CA LYS A 25 -20.03 -6.64 -4.94
C LYS A 25 -18.87 -6.16 -4.08
N ASN A 26 -19.13 -5.78 -2.82
CA ASN A 26 -18.09 -5.35 -1.89
C ASN A 26 -17.13 -6.49 -1.55
N ALA A 27 -17.64 -7.71 -1.34
CA ALA A 27 -16.81 -8.89 -1.12
C ALA A 27 -15.88 -9.16 -2.32
N ALA A 28 -16.42 -9.18 -3.55
CA ALA A 28 -15.63 -9.37 -4.76
C ALA A 28 -14.56 -8.27 -4.94
N ALA A 29 -14.88 -7.01 -4.62
CA ALA A 29 -13.90 -5.92 -4.66
C ALA A 29 -12.73 -6.14 -3.69
N ARG A 30 -13.00 -6.67 -2.48
CA ARG A 30 -11.95 -7.01 -1.50
C ARG A 30 -11.07 -8.16 -1.99
N ASP A 31 -11.66 -9.21 -2.55
CA ASP A 31 -10.92 -10.36 -3.08
C ASP A 31 -9.96 -9.93 -4.21
N ILE A 32 -10.42 -9.06 -5.10
CA ILE A 32 -9.59 -8.49 -6.16
C ILE A 32 -8.43 -7.68 -5.56
N ALA A 33 -8.70 -6.80 -4.59
CA ALA A 33 -7.65 -5.99 -3.96
C ALA A 33 -6.57 -6.87 -3.31
N LEU A 34 -6.99 -7.90 -2.57
CA LEU A 34 -6.09 -8.86 -1.92
C LEU A 34 -5.27 -9.66 -2.93
N ALA A 35 -5.83 -10.03 -4.09
CA ALA A 35 -5.08 -10.70 -5.15
C ALA A 35 -3.91 -9.86 -5.68
N PHE A 36 -4.01 -8.52 -5.64
CA PHE A 36 -2.93 -7.61 -5.98
C PHE A 36 -2.05 -7.20 -4.78
N GLY A 37 -2.34 -7.71 -3.57
CA GLY A 37 -1.65 -7.31 -2.34
C GLY A 37 -2.01 -5.90 -1.86
N VAL A 38 -3.09 -5.30 -2.37
CA VAL A 38 -3.51 -3.95 -2.01
C VAL A 38 -4.50 -4.00 -0.84
N PRO A 39 -4.21 -3.35 0.30
CA PRO A 39 -5.17 -3.22 1.40
C PRO A 39 -6.48 -2.57 0.91
N PRO A 40 -7.65 -3.22 1.06
CA PRO A 40 -8.92 -2.71 0.53
C PRO A 40 -9.30 -1.31 1.03
N MET A 41 -8.90 -0.97 2.25
CA MET A 41 -9.15 0.34 2.85
C MET A 41 -8.49 1.50 2.11
N LEU A 42 -7.31 1.27 1.49
CA LEU A 42 -6.63 2.28 0.67
C LEU A 42 -7.37 2.55 -0.64
N LEU A 43 -8.22 1.61 -1.07
CA LEU A 43 -9.08 1.74 -2.26
C LEU A 43 -10.47 2.30 -1.92
N GLY A 44 -10.73 2.66 -0.65
CA GLY A 44 -12.04 3.12 -0.20
C GLY A 44 -13.10 2.01 -0.20
N ILE A 45 -12.70 0.74 -0.28
CA ILE A 45 -13.64 -0.38 -0.20
C ILE A 45 -14.16 -0.45 1.25
N PRO A 46 -15.49 -0.48 1.47
CA PRO A 46 -16.06 -0.56 2.82
C PRO A 46 -15.52 -1.77 3.58
N GLY A 47 -15.54 -1.74 4.92
CA GLY A 47 -15.03 -2.81 5.78
C GLY A 47 -14.67 -2.25 7.16
N ASP A 48 -13.82 -2.96 7.89
CA ASP A 48 -13.34 -2.53 9.21
C ASP A 48 -12.23 -1.47 9.08
N ASN A 49 -12.62 -0.26 8.68
CA ASN A 49 -11.72 0.87 8.47
C ASN A 49 -11.66 1.73 9.75
N THR A 50 -10.51 1.74 10.43
CA THR A 50 -10.19 2.71 11.50
C THR A 50 -8.99 3.56 11.09
N TYR A 51 -8.79 4.72 11.74
CA TYR A 51 -7.61 5.58 11.48
C TYR A 51 -6.29 4.84 11.73
N ALA A 52 -6.23 3.99 12.78
CA ALA A 52 -5.05 3.17 13.07
C ALA A 52 -4.76 2.19 11.93
N ASN A 53 -5.81 1.54 11.41
CA ASN A 53 -5.68 0.60 10.30
C ASN A 53 -5.13 1.29 9.04
N LEU A 54 -5.55 2.53 8.77
CA LEU A 54 -5.10 3.28 7.59
C LEU A 54 -3.62 3.68 7.66
N ALA A 55 -3.17 4.13 8.83
CA ALA A 55 -1.77 4.53 9.03
C ALA A 55 -0.80 3.35 8.87
N GLU A 56 -1.19 2.15 9.32
CA GLU A 56 -0.39 0.93 9.18
C GLU A 56 -0.50 0.30 7.79
N ALA A 57 -1.63 0.47 7.10
CA ALA A 57 -1.87 -0.13 5.79
C ALA A 57 -0.93 0.41 4.70
N ASN A 58 -0.60 1.70 4.73
CA ASN A 58 0.26 2.30 3.70
C ASN A 58 1.71 1.76 3.78
N PRO A 59 2.42 1.79 4.93
CA PRO A 59 3.71 1.12 5.06
C PRO A 59 3.65 -0.39 4.76
N ALA A 60 2.57 -1.08 5.15
CA ALA A 60 2.40 -2.50 4.86
C ALA A 60 2.35 -2.79 3.35
N LEU A 61 1.58 -2.00 2.57
CA LEU A 61 1.54 -2.09 1.11
C LEU A 61 2.94 -1.94 0.49
N TRP A 62 3.70 -0.94 0.96
CA TRP A 62 5.06 -0.72 0.47
C TRP A 62 5.98 -1.90 0.74
N ARG A 63 6.01 -2.39 1.99
CA ARG A 63 6.90 -3.50 2.40
C ARG A 63 6.54 -4.83 1.74
N GLN A 64 5.25 -5.15 1.66
CA GLN A 64 4.80 -6.49 1.28
C GLN A 64 4.57 -6.64 -0.23
N THR A 65 4.33 -5.54 -0.94
CA THR A 65 3.94 -5.59 -2.37
C THR A 65 4.81 -4.72 -3.25
N LEU A 66 4.89 -3.41 -2.98
CA LEU A 66 5.54 -2.48 -3.91
C LEU A 66 7.06 -2.69 -3.98
N ILE A 67 7.74 -2.77 -2.83
CA ILE A 67 9.20 -2.97 -2.80
C ILE A 67 9.59 -4.28 -3.50
N PRO A 68 9.02 -5.45 -3.17
CA PRO A 68 9.35 -6.70 -3.87
C PRO A 68 9.15 -6.63 -5.39
N LEU A 69 8.06 -5.99 -5.85
CA LEU A 69 7.79 -5.82 -7.28
C LEU A 69 8.83 -4.92 -7.95
N VAL A 70 9.14 -3.77 -7.34
CA VAL A 70 10.13 -2.82 -7.88
C VAL A 70 11.52 -3.46 -7.93
N VAL A 71 11.93 -4.16 -6.87
CA VAL A 71 13.22 -4.86 -6.83
C VAL A 71 13.29 -5.91 -7.94
N ARG A 72 12.27 -6.74 -8.09
CA ARG A 72 12.22 -7.74 -9.17
C ARG A 72 12.35 -7.10 -10.55
N VAL A 73 11.63 -6.01 -10.81
CA VAL A 73 11.71 -5.30 -12.11
C VAL A 73 13.11 -4.71 -12.32
N ALA A 74 13.71 -4.11 -11.28
CA ALA A 74 15.05 -3.55 -11.36
C ALA A 74 16.13 -4.63 -11.61
N GLU A 75 15.98 -5.81 -11.02
CA GLU A 75 16.85 -6.97 -11.26
C GLU A 75 16.75 -7.45 -12.72
N GLU A 76 15.53 -7.62 -13.24
CA GLU A 76 15.31 -8.01 -14.63
C GLU A 76 15.87 -6.98 -15.61
N LEU A 77 15.69 -5.68 -15.33
CA LEU A 77 16.27 -4.60 -16.11
C LEU A 77 17.81 -4.62 -16.06
N SER A 78 18.39 -4.89 -14.90
CA SER A 78 19.84 -5.03 -14.73
C SER A 78 20.38 -6.18 -15.58
N ASN A 79 19.71 -7.34 -15.53
CA ASN A 79 20.08 -8.51 -16.34
C ASN A 79 19.99 -8.22 -17.83
N TRP A 80 18.93 -7.54 -18.27
CA TRP A 80 18.74 -7.19 -19.67
C TRP A 80 19.77 -6.16 -20.18
N LEU A 81 20.14 -5.17 -19.35
CA LEU A 81 21.12 -4.14 -19.71
C LEU A 81 22.58 -4.62 -19.61
N SER A 82 22.85 -5.60 -18.75
CA SER A 82 24.19 -6.09 -18.43
C SER A 82 25.09 -6.35 -19.67
N PRO A 83 24.64 -7.02 -20.75
CA PRO A 83 25.49 -7.29 -21.92
C PRO A 83 25.92 -6.02 -22.66
N ALA A 84 25.07 -4.99 -22.69
CA ALA A 84 25.33 -3.75 -23.42
C ALA A 84 26.13 -2.73 -22.58
N PHE A 85 26.03 -2.81 -21.25
CA PHE A 85 26.58 -1.82 -20.33
C PHE A 85 27.58 -2.41 -19.33
N GLY A 86 28.21 -3.54 -19.67
CA GLY A 86 29.31 -4.11 -18.88
C GLY A 86 28.93 -4.49 -17.45
N GLY A 87 27.73 -5.05 -17.25
CA GLY A 87 27.25 -5.45 -15.92
C GLY A 87 26.60 -4.33 -15.11
N ALA A 88 26.08 -3.29 -15.78
CA ALA A 88 25.33 -2.23 -15.10
C ALA A 88 24.18 -2.77 -14.24
N VAL A 89 24.02 -2.22 -13.05
CA VAL A 89 22.97 -2.59 -12.08
C VAL A 89 22.04 -1.41 -11.87
N VAL A 90 20.74 -1.65 -12.04
CA VAL A 90 19.66 -0.72 -11.67
C VAL A 90 19.30 -1.00 -10.23
N LYS A 91 19.53 -0.03 -9.34
CA LYS A 91 19.17 -0.11 -7.93
C LYS A 91 18.01 0.85 -7.64
N PRO A 92 16.86 0.36 -7.13
CA PRO A 92 15.79 1.25 -6.70
C PRO A 92 16.21 2.00 -5.44
N ASP A 93 15.84 3.28 -5.38
CA ASP A 93 16.01 4.13 -4.20
C ASP A 93 14.65 4.39 -3.56
N PHE A 94 14.57 4.11 -2.25
CA PHE A 94 13.35 4.27 -1.45
C PHE A 94 13.48 5.39 -0.41
N ASP A 95 14.60 6.11 -0.36
CA ASP A 95 14.87 7.12 0.68
C ASP A 95 13.87 8.27 0.70
N GLY A 96 13.27 8.58 -0.45
CA GLY A 96 12.25 9.61 -0.62
C GLY A 96 10.80 9.15 -0.36
N VAL A 97 10.58 7.89 0.01
CA VAL A 97 9.23 7.34 0.22
C VAL A 97 8.74 7.68 1.62
N GLU A 98 7.78 8.60 1.71
CA GLU A 98 7.20 9.06 2.98
C GLU A 98 6.61 7.91 3.82
N ALA A 99 5.98 6.92 3.18
CA ALA A 99 5.42 5.75 3.86
C ALA A 99 6.47 4.87 4.57
N LEU A 100 7.76 5.07 4.29
CA LEU A 100 8.89 4.34 4.90
C LEU A 100 9.71 5.23 5.85
N ALA A 101 9.27 6.47 6.10
CA ALA A 101 10.02 7.44 6.90
C ALA A 101 10.29 6.93 8.33
N GLU A 102 9.34 6.23 8.95
CA GLU A 102 9.51 5.67 10.30
C GLU A 102 10.57 4.56 10.33
N ASP A 103 10.60 3.68 9.32
CA ASP A 103 11.62 2.63 9.20
C ASP A 103 13.02 3.25 9.01
N ARG A 104 13.08 4.31 8.19
CA ARG A 104 14.31 5.05 7.95
C ARG A 104 14.79 5.72 9.23
N ALA A 105 13.90 6.39 9.97
CA ALA A 105 14.24 6.99 11.26
C ALA A 105 14.75 5.93 12.26
N ALA A 106 14.11 4.76 12.32
CA ALA A 106 14.53 3.65 13.19
C ALA A 106 15.89 3.06 12.77
N LEU A 107 16.19 2.99 11.47
CA LEU A 107 17.51 2.61 10.98
C LEU A 107 18.57 3.65 11.38
N TRP A 108 18.30 4.93 11.17
CA TRP A 108 19.20 6.03 11.50
C TRP A 108 19.51 6.10 13.00
N ALA A 109 18.50 5.92 13.85
CA ALA A 109 18.69 5.87 15.30
C ALA A 109 19.59 4.70 15.72
N ARG A 110 19.37 3.49 15.17
CA ARG A 110 20.18 2.29 15.47
C ARG A 110 21.63 2.45 15.03
N VAL A 111 21.87 2.96 13.81
CA VAL A 111 23.22 3.15 13.27
C VAL A 111 23.94 4.31 13.98
N GLY A 112 23.23 5.40 14.24
CA GLY A 112 23.78 6.55 14.96
C GLY A 112 24.26 6.18 16.37
N GLY A 113 23.47 5.39 17.10
CA GLY A 113 23.78 4.92 18.45
C GLY A 113 24.84 3.81 18.55
N ALA A 114 25.31 3.25 17.43
CA ALA A 114 26.36 2.23 17.42
C ALA A 114 27.74 2.87 17.66
N GLU A 115 28.19 2.98 18.91
CA GLU A 115 29.46 3.63 19.27
C GLU A 115 30.71 2.90 18.76
N PHE A 116 30.60 1.60 18.45
CA PHE A 116 31.70 0.79 17.94
C PHE A 116 32.00 1.02 16.45
N LEU A 117 31.13 1.70 15.72
CA LEU A 117 31.30 2.01 14.31
C LEU A 117 31.92 3.39 14.12
N SER A 118 32.83 3.49 13.16
CA SER A 118 33.34 4.77 12.67
C SER A 118 32.26 5.54 11.90
N ASP A 119 32.40 6.86 11.81
CA ASP A 119 31.45 7.68 11.04
C ASP A 119 31.41 7.30 9.55
N ALA A 120 32.51 6.79 9.00
CA ALA A 120 32.55 6.32 7.61
C ALA A 120 31.69 5.06 7.42
N GLU A 121 31.78 4.10 8.35
CA GLU A 121 30.94 2.90 8.34
C GLU A 121 29.46 3.25 8.52
N LYS A 122 29.16 4.19 9.42
CA LYS A 122 27.78 4.67 9.63
C LYS A 122 27.18 5.29 8.37
N ARG A 123 27.93 6.17 7.70
CA ARG A 123 27.51 6.81 6.43
C ARG A 123 27.25 5.77 5.33
N ALA A 124 28.18 4.82 5.16
CA ALA A 124 28.03 3.74 4.19
C ALA A 124 26.79 2.87 4.45
N MET A 125 26.48 2.55 5.72
CA MET A 125 25.27 1.81 6.10
C MET A 125 23.98 2.60 5.85
N LEU A 126 24.03 3.93 5.93
CA LEU A 126 22.89 4.82 5.69
C LEU A 126 22.74 5.26 4.23
N GLY A 127 23.71 4.92 3.36
CA GLY A 127 23.69 5.30 1.95
C GLY A 127 24.02 6.77 1.68
N VAL A 128 24.74 7.44 2.59
CA VAL A 128 25.14 8.86 2.48
C VAL A 128 26.66 9.04 2.43
#